data_AF-A0A519S063-F1
#
_entry.id   AF-A0A519S063-F1
#
_cell.length_a   1.000
_cell.length_b   1.000
_cell.length_c   1.000
_cell.angle_alpha   90.00
_cell.angle_beta   90.00
_cell.angle_gamma   90.00
#
_symmetry.space_group_name_H-M   'P 1'
#
loop_
_entity.id
_entity.type
_entity.pdbx_description
1 polymer ?
#
loop_
_entity_poly.entity_id
_entity_poly.type
_entity_poly.pdbx_seq_one_letter_code
_entity_poly.pdbx_strand_id
1 'polypeptide(L)'
;MLYSVVVCDLIFKLEDLRDIYNDQTAKKILLEIEALQKGNPRSPDWENKLIEMVQTRTKLLETPDLEKISQLQKHRHLSAHPILNQTSILYQPNKETVKAHIKNILEGILTKPPIFSARIFQDLIADLATNKDRFITDDELKRFLNAKYFKGLRTETFRDIFKKLWKFVFKLENDDANQNREINFKTLEIIFRANQVDILDLLRTEETHFNEIASGICTDYLFDLLFRNPKIYSALSDLNKQNIEIEAASSPVHKLMSWFTFDSFNDYAKQIISKFDDEPRFHLEPNEYQRLLELYKEFDNKPEFINLLNLLYFKSSSFDSADQNFYRIEKFLADYSPEQLIRLIEIINSNSQISGRGQAVYSNRIISKECEMKLPENFDYSKFYHFRT
;
A
#
# COMPACT_ATOMS: atom_id res chain seq x y z
N MET A 1 -30.84 30.66 -8.16
CA MET A 1 -29.42 30.57 -7.75
C MET A 1 -28.95 29.12 -7.69
N LEU A 2 -29.52 28.25 -6.84
CA LEU A 2 -29.05 26.85 -6.69
C LEU A 2 -28.94 26.08 -8.02
N TYR A 3 -29.92 26.21 -8.93
CA TYR A 3 -29.84 25.56 -10.25
C TYR A 3 -28.62 25.98 -11.07
N SER A 4 -28.26 27.27 -11.07
CA SER A 4 -27.07 27.75 -11.77
C SER A 4 -25.78 27.20 -11.15
N VAL A 5 -25.76 26.99 -9.82
CA VAL A 5 -24.65 26.33 -9.14
C VAL A 5 -24.50 24.88 -9.62
N VAL A 6 -25.61 24.15 -9.80
CA VAL A 6 -25.59 22.79 -10.37
C VAL A 6 -24.99 22.77 -11.77
N VAL A 7 -25.43 23.68 -12.65
CA VAL A 7 -24.91 23.77 -14.02
C VAL A 7 -23.40 24.05 -14.02
N CYS A 8 -22.94 25.00 -13.20
CA CYS A 8 -21.52 25.33 -13.10
C CYS A 8 -20.70 24.15 -12.56
N ASP A 9 -21.18 23.49 -11.51
CA ASP A 9 -20.52 22.33 -10.91
C ASP A 9 -20.40 21.15 -11.90
N LEU A 10 -21.44 20.90 -12.72
CA LEU A 10 -21.37 19.90 -13.78
C LEU A 10 -20.34 20.26 -14.85
N ILE A 11 -20.20 21.54 -15.23
CA ILE A 11 -19.15 21.99 -16.16
C ILE A 11 -17.77 21.75 -15.54
N PHE A 12 -17.52 22.20 -14.32
CA PHE A 12 -16.22 22.01 -13.66
C PHE A 12 -15.86 20.54 -13.53
N LYS A 13 -16.83 19.67 -13.22
CA LYS A 13 -16.61 18.21 -13.19
C LYS A 13 -16.25 17.65 -14.56
N LEU A 14 -16.87 18.12 -15.63
CA LEU A 14 -16.51 17.72 -16.99
C LEU A 14 -15.12 18.25 -17.39
N GLU A 15 -14.74 19.45 -16.95
CA GLU A 15 -13.40 20.01 -17.16
C GLU A 15 -12.35 19.20 -16.42
N ASP A 16 -12.57 18.86 -15.15
CA ASP A 16 -11.72 17.96 -14.39
C ASP A 16 -11.58 16.60 -15.10
N LEU A 17 -12.69 16.01 -15.57
CA LEU A 17 -12.69 14.78 -16.37
C LEU A 17 -11.87 14.90 -17.65
N ARG A 18 -11.94 16.03 -18.36
CA ARG A 18 -11.15 16.29 -19.56
C ARG A 18 -9.66 16.47 -19.25
N ASP A 19 -9.33 17.32 -18.27
CA ASP A 19 -7.98 17.85 -18.08
C ASP A 19 -7.12 16.96 -17.19
N ILE A 20 -7.72 16.41 -16.12
CA ILE A 20 -7.00 15.56 -15.16
C ILE A 20 -7.05 14.10 -15.63
N TYR A 21 -8.21 13.65 -16.10
CA TYR A 21 -8.47 12.25 -16.40
C TYR A 21 -8.47 11.90 -17.89
N ASN A 22 -8.27 12.89 -18.77
CA ASN A 22 -8.23 12.72 -20.23
C ASN A 22 -9.47 11.99 -20.80
N ASP A 23 -10.63 12.17 -20.17
CA ASP A 23 -11.87 11.52 -20.57
C ASP A 23 -12.41 12.12 -21.89
N GLN A 24 -12.36 11.28 -22.94
CA GLN A 24 -12.79 11.70 -24.28
C GLN A 24 -14.30 11.96 -24.39
N THR A 25 -15.11 11.33 -23.54
CA THR A 25 -16.56 11.58 -23.52
C THR A 25 -16.83 12.95 -22.92
N ALA A 26 -16.21 13.29 -21.79
CA ALA A 26 -16.30 14.62 -21.19
C ALA A 26 -15.82 15.71 -22.15
N LYS A 27 -14.69 15.47 -22.84
CA LYS A 27 -14.17 16.37 -23.88
C LYS A 27 -15.19 16.63 -24.99
N LYS A 28 -15.86 15.58 -25.49
CA LYS A 28 -16.90 15.73 -26.53
C LYS A 28 -18.12 16.51 -26.03
N ILE A 29 -18.58 16.23 -24.81
CA ILE A 29 -19.71 16.97 -24.20
C ILE A 29 -19.39 18.46 -24.11
N LEU A 30 -18.20 18.81 -23.59
CA LEU A 30 -17.78 20.22 -23.47
C LEU A 30 -17.74 20.92 -24.83
N LEU A 31 -17.17 20.29 -25.86
CA LEU A 31 -17.14 20.84 -27.22
C LEU A 31 -18.55 21.05 -27.81
N GLU A 32 -19.47 20.11 -27.58
CA GLU A 32 -20.87 20.23 -28.03
C GLU A 32 -21.60 21.37 -27.30
N ILE A 33 -21.39 21.52 -25.99
CA ILE A 33 -21.99 22.61 -25.20
C ILE A 33 -21.42 23.97 -25.59
N GLU A 34 -20.10 24.07 -25.81
CA GLU A 34 -19.47 25.30 -26.32
C GLU A 34 -20.03 25.71 -27.69
N ALA A 35 -20.28 24.74 -28.57
CA ALA A 35 -20.87 25.00 -29.88
C ALA A 35 -22.31 25.54 -29.75
N LEU A 36 -23.12 24.98 -28.84
CA LEU A 36 -24.48 25.46 -28.57
C LEU A 36 -24.48 26.88 -27.99
N GLN A 37 -23.59 27.17 -27.05
CA GLN A 37 -23.45 28.50 -26.46
C GLN A 37 -23.00 29.54 -27.50
N LYS A 38 -22.07 29.19 -28.41
CA LYS A 38 -21.64 30.08 -29.49
C LYS A 38 -22.74 30.31 -30.54
N GLY A 39 -23.51 29.27 -30.86
CA GLY A 39 -24.59 29.34 -31.84
C GLY A 39 -25.80 30.14 -31.34
N ASN A 40 -26.10 30.11 -30.04
CA ASN A 40 -27.20 30.88 -29.45
C ASN A 40 -26.89 31.37 -28.02
N PRO A 41 -26.11 32.47 -27.87
CA PRO A 41 -25.58 32.92 -26.58
C PRO A 41 -26.62 33.31 -25.52
N ARG A 42 -27.86 33.60 -25.94
CA ARG A 42 -28.94 34.03 -25.04
C ARG A 42 -29.92 32.92 -24.69
N SER A 43 -29.82 31.75 -25.34
CA SER A 43 -30.72 30.64 -25.04
C SER A 43 -30.27 29.89 -23.79
N PRO A 44 -31.18 29.56 -22.86
CA PRO A 44 -30.90 28.66 -21.75
C PRO A 44 -30.97 27.17 -22.15
N ASP A 45 -31.30 26.82 -23.41
CA ASP A 45 -31.55 25.44 -23.83
C ASP A 45 -30.33 24.53 -23.68
N TRP A 46 -29.13 25.09 -23.76
CA TRP A 46 -27.89 24.35 -23.55
C TRP A 46 -27.79 23.80 -22.12
N GLU A 47 -28.40 24.44 -21.11
CA GLU A 47 -28.41 23.96 -19.71
C GLU A 47 -29.12 22.60 -19.63
N ASN A 48 -30.26 22.46 -20.33
CA ASN A 48 -30.99 21.20 -20.43
C ASN A 48 -30.19 20.13 -21.17
N LYS A 49 -29.56 20.52 -22.27
CA LYS A 49 -28.78 19.60 -23.09
C LYS A 49 -27.55 19.09 -22.33
N LEU A 50 -26.90 19.94 -21.52
CA LEU A 50 -25.81 19.54 -20.64
C LEU A 50 -26.26 18.44 -19.68
N ILE A 51 -27.37 18.65 -18.97
CA ILE A 51 -27.88 17.69 -17.99
C ILE A 51 -28.22 16.35 -18.66
N GLU A 52 -28.87 16.38 -19.83
CA GLU A 52 -29.19 15.20 -20.62
C GLU A 52 -27.92 14.45 -21.08
N MET A 53 -26.92 15.16 -21.62
CA MET A 53 -25.66 14.57 -22.06
C MET A 53 -24.88 13.97 -20.88
N VAL A 54 -24.84 14.66 -19.74
CA VAL A 54 -24.21 14.16 -18.52
C VAL A 54 -24.89 12.87 -18.08
N GLN A 55 -26.22 12.82 -18.04
CA GLN A 55 -26.95 11.62 -17.60
C GLN A 55 -26.83 10.44 -18.59
N THR A 56 -26.86 10.70 -19.89
CA THR A 56 -26.85 9.63 -20.91
C THR A 56 -25.46 9.12 -21.26
N ARG A 57 -24.47 10.01 -21.26
CA ARG A 57 -23.11 9.70 -21.75
C ARG A 57 -22.10 9.54 -20.62
N THR A 58 -22.45 9.94 -19.40
CA THR A 58 -21.58 9.78 -18.22
C THR A 58 -22.30 9.01 -17.12
N LYS A 59 -21.59 8.72 -16.02
CA LYS A 59 -22.17 8.14 -14.80
C LYS A 59 -22.18 9.14 -13.63
N LEU A 60 -22.08 10.45 -13.93
CA LEU A 60 -22.06 11.51 -12.91
C LEU A 60 -23.40 11.66 -12.16
N LEU A 61 -24.51 11.36 -12.85
CA LEU A 61 -25.86 11.50 -12.32
C LEU A 61 -26.58 10.15 -12.34
N GLU A 62 -27.18 9.78 -11.21
CA GLU A 62 -28.11 8.66 -11.17
C GLU A 62 -29.52 9.12 -11.59
N THR A 63 -30.39 8.17 -11.96
CA THR A 63 -31.77 8.47 -12.34
C THR A 63 -32.52 9.33 -11.30
N PRO A 64 -32.40 9.10 -9.97
CA PRO A 64 -33.04 9.96 -8.98
C PRO A 64 -32.48 11.39 -8.94
N ASP A 65 -31.21 11.58 -9.28
CA ASP A 65 -30.58 12.90 -9.29
C ASP A 65 -31.15 13.77 -10.41
N LEU A 66 -31.45 13.18 -11.58
CA LEU A 66 -32.08 13.88 -12.70
C LEU A 66 -33.45 14.43 -12.34
N GLU A 67 -34.29 13.64 -11.67
CA GLU A 67 -35.62 14.07 -11.26
C GLU A 67 -35.55 15.23 -10.25
N LYS A 68 -34.61 15.16 -9.29
CA LYS A 68 -34.34 16.24 -8.34
C LYS A 68 -33.91 17.53 -9.03
N ILE A 69 -33.03 17.45 -10.04
CA ILE A 69 -32.59 18.61 -10.84
C ILE A 69 -33.77 19.20 -11.63
N SER A 70 -34.58 18.34 -12.25
CA SER A 70 -35.76 18.75 -13.02
C SER A 70 -36.76 19.51 -12.15
N GLN A 71 -37.04 19.02 -10.94
CA GLN A 71 -37.91 19.72 -9.99
C GLN A 71 -37.35 21.06 -9.55
N LEU A 72 -36.04 21.14 -9.28
CA LEU A 72 -35.37 22.40 -8.96
C LEU A 72 -35.50 23.42 -10.10
N GLN A 73 -35.32 22.98 -11.35
CA GLN A 73 -35.44 23.83 -12.52
C GLN A 73 -36.87 24.36 -12.70
N LYS A 74 -37.87 23.49 -12.55
CA LYS A 74 -39.29 23.88 -12.62
C LYS A 74 -39.62 24.95 -11.58
N HIS A 75 -39.19 24.75 -10.32
CA HIS A 75 -39.40 25.76 -9.28
C HIS A 75 -38.65 27.06 -9.55
N ARG A 76 -37.43 27.01 -10.11
CA ARG A 76 -36.73 28.22 -10.57
C ARG A 76 -37.56 28.96 -11.62
N HIS A 77 -38.10 28.26 -12.61
CA HIS A 77 -38.89 28.88 -13.68
C HIS A 77 -40.13 29.58 -13.13
N LEU A 78 -40.88 28.91 -12.25
CA LEU A 78 -42.06 29.47 -11.58
C LEU A 78 -41.73 30.69 -10.69
N SER A 79 -40.53 30.70 -10.10
CA SER A 79 -40.06 31.82 -9.26
C SER A 79 -39.53 33.00 -10.06
N ALA A 80 -39.17 32.81 -11.33
CA ALA A 80 -38.56 33.83 -12.19
C ALA A 80 -39.57 34.43 -13.19
N HIS A 81 -40.62 33.69 -13.55
CA HIS A 81 -41.62 34.13 -14.51
C HIS A 81 -43.02 34.09 -13.88
N PRO A 82 -43.79 35.19 -13.93
CA PRO A 82 -45.16 35.19 -13.45
C PRO A 82 -46.00 34.31 -14.34
N ILE A 83 -46.76 33.40 -13.73
CA ILE A 83 -47.78 32.62 -14.43
C ILE A 83 -48.92 33.60 -14.75
N LEU A 84 -49.47 33.54 -15.96
CA LEU A 84 -50.61 34.34 -16.42
C LEU A 84 -51.93 33.93 -15.73
N ASN A 85 -51.93 33.80 -14.40
CA ASN A 85 -53.13 33.70 -13.59
C ASN A 85 -53.35 35.05 -12.89
N GLN A 86 -54.61 35.34 -12.54
CA GLN A 86 -55.19 36.69 -12.26
C GLN A 86 -54.50 37.55 -11.18
N THR A 87 -53.47 37.05 -10.51
CA THR A 87 -52.60 37.79 -9.60
C THR A 87 -51.15 37.56 -10.04
N SER A 88 -50.49 38.61 -10.53
CA SER A 88 -49.10 38.58 -11.02
C SER A 88 -48.05 38.35 -9.91
N ILE A 89 -48.30 37.38 -9.03
CA ILE A 89 -47.44 37.01 -7.91
C ILE A 89 -46.52 35.88 -8.37
N LEU A 90 -45.21 36.09 -8.22
CA LEU A 90 -44.21 35.05 -8.46
C LEU A 90 -44.37 33.90 -7.46
N TYR A 91 -44.19 32.67 -7.91
CA TYR A 91 -44.21 31.53 -7.01
C TYR A 91 -43.04 31.62 -6.02
N GLN A 92 -43.34 31.49 -4.73
CA GLN A 92 -42.33 31.42 -3.68
C GLN A 92 -42.40 30.02 -3.02
N PRO A 93 -41.40 29.16 -3.24
CA PRO A 93 -41.33 27.88 -2.55
C PRO A 93 -41.26 28.09 -1.03
N ASN A 94 -41.93 27.24 -0.26
CA ASN A 94 -41.85 27.29 1.19
C ASN A 94 -40.43 26.89 1.68
N LYS A 95 -40.13 27.22 2.94
CA LYS A 95 -38.80 26.99 3.53
C LYS A 95 -38.37 25.52 3.49
N GLU A 96 -39.29 24.58 3.67
CA GLU A 96 -38.98 23.15 3.68
C GLU A 96 -38.66 22.63 2.27
N THR A 97 -39.37 23.11 1.24
CA THR A 97 -39.04 22.83 -0.16
C THR A 97 -37.66 23.36 -0.52
N VAL A 98 -37.28 24.56 -0.06
CA VAL A 98 -35.94 25.11 -0.29
C VAL A 98 -34.87 24.25 0.38
N LYS A 99 -35.05 23.86 1.64
CA LYS A 99 -34.12 22.97 2.36
C LYS A 99 -33.98 21.61 1.66
N ALA A 100 -35.10 21.02 1.23
CA ALA A 100 -35.10 19.75 0.50
C ALA A 100 -34.30 19.85 -0.80
N HIS A 101 -34.49 20.93 -1.58
CA HIS A 101 -33.71 21.18 -2.79
C HIS A 101 -32.20 21.29 -2.50
N ILE A 102 -31.81 22.05 -1.48
CA ILE A 102 -30.40 22.19 -1.11
C ILE A 102 -29.81 20.82 -0.73
N LYS A 103 -30.47 20.06 0.14
CA LYS A 103 -30.00 18.75 0.59
C LYS A 103 -29.89 17.75 -0.56
N ASN A 104 -30.94 17.66 -1.39
CA ASN A 104 -30.99 16.77 -2.55
C ASN A 104 -29.85 17.04 -3.54
N ILE A 105 -29.56 18.31 -3.81
CA ILE A 105 -28.51 18.72 -4.74
C ILE A 105 -27.12 18.53 -4.14
N LEU A 106 -26.97 18.78 -2.83
CA LEU A 106 -25.71 18.57 -2.13
C LEU A 106 -25.32 17.09 -2.18
N GLU A 107 -26.22 16.20 -1.74
CA GLU A 107 -26.01 14.74 -1.70
C GLU A 107 -25.92 14.12 -3.10
N GLY A 108 -26.76 14.59 -4.03
CA GLY A 108 -26.88 14.02 -5.37
C GLY A 108 -25.80 14.48 -6.34
N ILE A 109 -25.20 15.66 -6.12
CA ILE A 109 -24.31 16.28 -7.10
C ILE A 109 -23.12 16.92 -6.41
N LEU A 110 -23.31 18.00 -5.65
CA LEU A 110 -22.21 18.91 -5.29
C LEU A 110 -21.11 18.25 -4.45
N THR A 111 -21.43 17.26 -3.63
CA THR A 111 -20.43 16.53 -2.84
C THR A 111 -19.89 15.28 -3.54
N LYS A 112 -20.42 14.92 -4.72
CA LYS A 112 -19.94 13.77 -5.50
C LYS A 112 -18.70 14.18 -6.33
N PRO A 113 -17.62 13.40 -6.33
CA PRO A 113 -16.46 13.67 -7.19
C PRO A 113 -16.82 13.47 -8.68
N PRO A 114 -16.01 14.00 -9.61
CA PRO A 114 -16.19 13.80 -11.05
C PRO A 114 -16.08 12.34 -11.51
N ILE A 115 -15.40 11.48 -10.74
CA ILE A 115 -15.10 10.11 -11.16
C ILE A 115 -16.14 9.08 -10.68
N PHE A 116 -16.47 8.16 -11.60
CA PHE A 116 -17.17 6.91 -11.30
C PHE A 116 -16.22 5.69 -11.45
N SER A 117 -16.29 4.76 -10.50
CA SER A 117 -15.25 3.79 -10.12
C SER A 117 -14.84 2.70 -11.14
N ALA A 118 -15.58 2.49 -12.23
CA ALA A 118 -15.28 1.36 -13.12
C ALA A 118 -14.09 1.62 -14.07
N ARG A 119 -13.97 2.86 -14.59
CA ARG A 119 -12.92 3.24 -15.54
C ARG A 119 -11.64 3.69 -14.83
N ILE A 120 -11.77 4.33 -13.66
CA ILE A 120 -10.62 4.82 -12.89
C ILE A 120 -9.59 3.73 -12.62
N PHE A 121 -10.01 2.50 -12.34
CA PHE A 121 -9.06 1.42 -12.09
C PHE A 121 -8.25 1.08 -13.35
N GLN A 122 -8.89 1.04 -14.53
CA GLN A 122 -8.20 0.77 -15.80
C GLN A 122 -7.22 1.89 -16.11
N ASP A 123 -7.65 3.14 -15.97
CA ASP A 123 -6.81 4.31 -16.20
C ASP A 123 -5.65 4.38 -15.19
N LEU A 124 -5.90 4.03 -13.92
CA LEU A 124 -4.89 3.95 -12.87
C LEU A 124 -3.81 2.92 -13.23
N ILE A 125 -4.19 1.68 -13.55
CA ILE A 125 -3.22 0.63 -13.86
C ILE A 125 -2.44 0.96 -15.14
N ALA A 126 -3.10 1.50 -16.17
CA ALA A 126 -2.43 1.93 -17.40
C ALA A 126 -1.40 3.03 -17.15
N ASP A 127 -1.74 4.02 -16.32
CA ASP A 127 -0.82 5.08 -15.93
C ASP A 127 0.34 4.55 -15.08
N LEU A 128 0.08 3.65 -14.13
CA LEU A 128 1.12 3.02 -13.33
C LEU A 128 2.08 2.22 -14.21
N ALA A 129 1.56 1.41 -15.13
CA ALA A 129 2.38 0.63 -16.07
C ALA A 129 3.24 1.55 -16.96
N THR A 130 2.70 2.68 -17.40
CA THR A 130 3.41 3.64 -18.27
C THR A 130 4.45 4.46 -17.52
N ASN A 131 4.21 4.79 -16.25
CA ASN A 131 5.04 5.73 -15.48
C ASN A 131 5.88 5.05 -14.38
N LYS A 132 5.84 3.71 -14.24
CA LYS A 132 6.52 2.99 -13.14
C LYS A 132 8.01 3.34 -13.00
N ASP A 133 8.72 3.54 -14.11
CA ASP A 133 10.15 3.86 -14.12
C ASP A 133 10.45 5.35 -13.81
N ARG A 134 9.41 6.20 -13.73
CA ARG A 134 9.55 7.63 -13.41
C ARG A 134 9.53 7.92 -11.93
N PHE A 135 8.98 7.02 -11.11
CA PHE A 135 8.88 7.20 -9.67
C PHE A 135 10.16 6.66 -9.02
N ILE A 136 11.03 7.57 -8.58
CA ILE A 136 12.27 7.21 -7.89
C ILE A 136 11.97 6.83 -6.43
N THR A 137 10.94 7.45 -5.84
CA THR A 137 10.55 7.22 -4.44
C THR A 137 9.06 6.95 -4.27
N ASP A 138 8.71 6.25 -3.19
CA ASP A 138 7.31 5.99 -2.82
C ASP A 138 6.52 7.29 -2.53
N ASP A 139 7.20 8.36 -2.09
CA ASP A 139 6.58 9.67 -1.86
C ASP A 139 6.16 10.36 -3.17
N GLU A 140 6.93 10.21 -4.25
CA GLU A 140 6.56 10.71 -5.57
C GLU A 140 5.33 9.98 -6.11
N LEU A 141 5.32 8.64 -5.99
CA LEU A 141 4.16 7.83 -6.33
C LEU A 141 2.92 8.25 -5.52
N LYS A 142 3.07 8.42 -4.20
CA LYS A 142 1.99 8.88 -3.32
C LYS A 142 1.45 10.25 -3.73
N ARG A 143 2.32 11.21 -4.07
CA ARG A 143 1.90 12.54 -4.56
C ARG A 143 1.14 12.44 -5.87
N PHE A 144 1.62 11.64 -6.82
CA PHE A 144 0.95 11.39 -8.10
C PHE A 144 -0.43 10.77 -7.89
N LEU A 145 -0.51 9.69 -7.11
CA LEU A 145 -1.76 9.01 -6.78
C LEU A 145 -2.76 9.95 -6.09
N ASN A 146 -2.29 10.76 -5.14
CA ASN A 146 -3.14 11.73 -4.45
C ASN A 146 -3.67 12.82 -5.38
N ALA A 147 -2.79 13.42 -6.18
CA ALA A 147 -3.17 14.51 -7.06
C ALA A 147 -4.14 14.07 -8.16
N LYS A 148 -3.88 12.91 -8.77
CA LYS A 148 -4.62 12.44 -9.93
C LYS A 148 -5.78 11.53 -9.57
N TYR A 149 -5.65 10.61 -8.61
CA TYR A 149 -6.64 9.55 -8.42
C TYR A 149 -7.38 9.61 -7.09
N PHE A 150 -6.67 9.80 -5.98
CA PHE A 150 -7.25 9.57 -4.65
C PHE A 150 -8.03 10.76 -4.09
N LYS A 151 -7.79 11.98 -4.61
CA LYS A 151 -8.49 13.18 -4.15
C LYS A 151 -9.99 13.08 -4.41
N GLY A 152 -10.77 13.01 -3.32
CA GLY A 152 -12.22 12.98 -3.37
C GLY A 152 -12.83 11.62 -3.70
N LEU A 153 -12.05 10.53 -3.76
CA LEU A 153 -12.63 9.20 -3.88
C LEU A 153 -13.42 8.83 -2.63
N ARG A 154 -14.56 8.16 -2.86
CA ARG A 154 -15.35 7.58 -1.78
C ARG A 154 -14.69 6.31 -1.26
N THR A 155 -14.93 5.99 0.00
CA THR A 155 -14.42 4.78 0.67
C THR A 155 -14.73 3.51 -0.12
N GLU A 156 -15.92 3.39 -0.71
CA GLU A 156 -16.31 2.20 -1.51
C GLU A 156 -15.44 2.03 -2.76
N THR A 157 -14.98 3.14 -3.34
CA THR A 157 -14.07 3.10 -4.50
C THR A 157 -12.67 2.68 -4.08
N PHE A 158 -12.18 3.13 -2.92
CA PHE A 158 -10.92 2.63 -2.36
C PHE A 158 -10.99 1.12 -2.06
N ARG A 159 -12.11 0.65 -1.49
CA ARG A 159 -12.33 -0.79 -1.23
C ARG A 159 -12.29 -1.61 -2.53
N ASP A 160 -12.93 -1.14 -3.60
CA ASP A 160 -12.91 -1.81 -4.91
C ASP A 160 -11.51 -1.81 -5.55
N ILE A 161 -10.79 -0.68 -5.55
CA ILE A 161 -9.43 -0.59 -6.06
C ILE A 161 -8.50 -1.52 -5.27
N PHE A 162 -8.60 -1.53 -3.95
CA PHE A 162 -7.80 -2.39 -3.08
C PHE A 162 -8.01 -3.87 -3.38
N LYS A 163 -9.26 -4.34 -3.53
CA LYS A 163 -9.57 -5.73 -3.91
C LYS A 163 -8.94 -6.13 -5.24
N LYS A 164 -9.00 -5.24 -6.23
CA LYS A 164 -8.42 -5.51 -7.56
C LYS A 164 -6.89 -5.54 -7.53
N LEU A 165 -6.26 -4.60 -6.80
CA LEU A 165 -4.82 -4.62 -6.58
C LEU A 165 -4.38 -5.88 -5.81
N TRP A 166 -5.13 -6.30 -4.79
CA TRP A 166 -4.86 -7.53 -4.05
C TRP A 166 -4.78 -8.73 -4.99
N LYS A 167 -5.76 -8.87 -5.89
CA LYS A 167 -5.75 -9.91 -6.91
C LYS A 167 -4.51 -9.83 -7.81
N PHE A 168 -4.14 -8.63 -8.26
CA PHE A 168 -3.00 -8.45 -9.18
C PHE A 168 -1.64 -8.74 -8.52
N VAL A 169 -1.52 -8.45 -7.23
CA VAL A 169 -0.26 -8.63 -6.51
C VAL A 169 -0.13 -10.06 -5.97
N PHE A 170 -1.19 -10.62 -5.40
CA PHE A 170 -1.10 -11.85 -4.60
C PHE A 170 -1.76 -13.07 -5.23
N LYS A 171 -2.56 -12.94 -6.31
CA LYS A 171 -3.31 -14.07 -6.89
C LYS A 171 -3.00 -14.35 -8.36
N LEU A 172 -2.67 -13.31 -9.14
CA LEU A 172 -2.57 -13.42 -10.59
C LEU A 172 -1.13 -13.60 -11.05
N GLU A 173 -0.83 -14.76 -11.64
CA GLU A 173 0.48 -15.09 -12.20
C GLU A 173 0.44 -15.07 -13.73
N ASN A 174 0.70 -13.90 -14.31
CA ASN A 174 0.93 -13.76 -15.75
C ASN A 174 1.97 -12.67 -16.01
N ASP A 175 2.48 -12.60 -17.24
CA ASP A 175 3.60 -11.70 -17.59
C ASP A 175 3.30 -10.23 -17.30
N ASP A 176 2.09 -9.77 -17.65
CA ASP A 176 1.67 -8.38 -17.42
C ASP A 176 1.56 -8.05 -15.93
N ALA A 177 1.00 -8.97 -15.13
CA ALA A 177 0.91 -8.82 -13.69
C ALA A 177 2.31 -8.81 -13.05
N ASN A 178 3.19 -9.73 -13.46
CA ASN A 178 4.56 -9.82 -12.95
C ASN A 178 5.36 -8.55 -13.29
N GLN A 179 5.26 -8.05 -14.52
CA GLN A 179 5.99 -6.86 -14.98
C GLN A 179 5.58 -5.58 -14.23
N ASN A 180 4.36 -5.54 -13.69
CA ASN A 180 3.79 -4.38 -13.00
C ASN A 180 3.55 -4.64 -11.49
N ARG A 181 3.99 -5.79 -10.95
CA ARG A 181 3.65 -6.20 -9.58
C ARG A 181 4.20 -5.24 -8.53
N GLU A 182 5.44 -4.80 -8.69
CA GLU A 182 6.09 -3.91 -7.72
C GLU A 182 5.33 -2.58 -7.58
N ILE A 183 4.99 -1.92 -8.70
CA ILE A 183 4.27 -0.65 -8.67
C ILE A 183 2.83 -0.80 -8.15
N ASN A 184 2.19 -1.94 -8.47
CA ASN A 184 0.87 -2.29 -7.95
C ASN A 184 0.92 -2.54 -6.43
N PHE A 185 1.95 -3.23 -5.94
CA PHE A 185 2.18 -3.47 -4.52
C PHE A 185 2.40 -2.15 -3.76
N LYS A 186 3.29 -1.27 -4.24
CA LYS A 186 3.51 0.05 -3.64
C LYS A 186 2.22 0.87 -3.59
N THR A 187 1.42 0.83 -4.65
CA THR A 187 0.11 1.50 -4.70
C THR A 187 -0.86 0.92 -3.66
N LEU A 188 -0.91 -0.41 -3.53
CA LEU A 188 -1.71 -1.12 -2.54
C LEU A 188 -1.33 -0.71 -1.11
N GLU A 189 -0.03 -0.64 -0.80
CA GLU A 189 0.48 -0.17 0.49
C GLU A 189 0.07 1.28 0.78
N ILE A 190 0.16 2.17 -0.21
CA ILE A 190 -0.24 3.58 -0.04
C ILE A 190 -1.73 3.67 0.30
N ILE A 191 -2.58 2.89 -0.38
CA ILE A 191 -4.02 2.84 -0.11
C ILE A 191 -4.28 2.32 1.30
N PHE A 192 -3.59 1.23 1.70
CA PHE A 192 -3.72 0.67 3.03
C PHE A 192 -3.35 1.70 4.11
N ARG A 193 -2.19 2.36 3.99
CA ARG A 193 -1.73 3.37 4.96
C ARG A 193 -2.69 4.54 5.09
N ALA A 194 -3.37 4.94 4.01
CA ALA A 194 -4.36 6.01 4.03
C ALA A 194 -5.72 5.60 4.63
N ASN A 195 -6.08 4.31 4.59
CA ASN A 195 -7.43 3.81 4.91
C ASN A 195 -7.43 2.58 5.84
N GLN A 196 -6.48 2.50 6.79
CA GLN A 196 -6.20 1.27 7.55
C GLN A 196 -7.45 0.64 8.19
N VAL A 197 -8.29 1.44 8.87
CA VAL A 197 -9.48 0.92 9.58
C VAL A 197 -10.46 0.28 8.61
N ASP A 198 -10.78 0.98 7.52
CA ASP A 198 -11.70 0.50 6.49
C ASP A 198 -11.19 -0.74 5.75
N ILE A 199 -9.89 -0.80 5.46
CA ILE A 199 -9.30 -1.96 4.78
C ILE A 199 -9.23 -3.17 5.72
N LEU A 200 -8.92 -2.99 7.00
CA LEU A 200 -8.97 -4.08 7.97
C LEU A 200 -10.39 -4.62 8.18
N ASP A 201 -11.41 -3.74 8.15
CA ASP A 201 -12.83 -4.15 8.14
C ASP A 201 -13.18 -4.91 6.85
N LEU A 202 -12.74 -4.43 5.69
CA LEU A 202 -12.94 -5.08 4.40
C LEU A 202 -12.33 -6.50 4.36
N LEU A 203 -11.10 -6.68 4.87
CA LEU A 203 -10.44 -7.98 4.92
C LEU A 203 -11.23 -9.01 5.74
N ARG A 204 -11.87 -8.58 6.82
CA ARG A 204 -12.70 -9.43 7.70
C ARG A 204 -14.08 -9.72 7.13
N THR A 205 -14.68 -8.76 6.44
CA THR A 205 -16.08 -8.87 5.99
C THR A 205 -16.21 -9.51 4.60
N GLU A 206 -15.16 -9.44 3.78
CA GLU A 206 -15.16 -9.95 2.39
C GLU A 206 -14.05 -10.99 2.15
N GLU A 207 -13.86 -11.94 3.09
CA GLU A 207 -12.75 -12.91 3.09
C GLU A 207 -12.54 -13.65 1.75
N THR A 208 -13.63 -14.01 1.06
CA THR A 208 -13.58 -14.74 -0.22
C THR A 208 -12.79 -14.01 -1.31
N HIS A 209 -12.76 -12.67 -1.27
CA HIS A 209 -11.97 -11.87 -2.20
C HIS A 209 -10.45 -11.95 -1.93
N PHE A 210 -10.06 -12.28 -0.71
CA PHE A 210 -8.66 -12.23 -0.24
C PHE A 210 -8.02 -13.61 -0.07
N ASN A 211 -8.81 -14.68 -0.18
CA ASN A 211 -8.33 -16.06 -0.19
C ASN A 211 -7.61 -16.42 -1.51
N GLU A 212 -7.06 -17.64 -1.58
CA GLU A 212 -6.39 -18.22 -2.77
C GLU A 212 -5.17 -17.40 -3.23
N ILE A 213 -4.30 -17.05 -2.28
CA ILE A 213 -3.00 -16.46 -2.56
C ILE A 213 -2.17 -17.47 -3.36
N ALA A 214 -1.59 -17.02 -4.48
CA ALA A 214 -0.69 -17.82 -5.29
C ALA A 214 0.69 -17.95 -4.61
N SER A 215 1.41 -19.03 -4.89
CA SER A 215 2.72 -19.31 -4.30
C SER A 215 3.86 -18.49 -4.93
N GLY A 216 5.08 -18.70 -4.47
CA GLY A 216 6.29 -18.08 -5.02
C GLY A 216 6.31 -16.56 -4.82
N ILE A 217 6.56 -15.81 -5.89
CA ILE A 217 6.74 -14.35 -5.84
C ILE A 217 5.50 -13.63 -5.29
N CYS A 218 4.29 -14.15 -5.49
CA CYS A 218 3.07 -13.59 -4.90
C CYS A 218 3.13 -13.66 -3.37
N THR A 219 3.59 -14.78 -2.82
CA THR A 219 3.76 -14.93 -1.38
C THR A 219 4.90 -14.07 -0.84
N ASP A 220 5.99 -13.87 -1.58
CA ASP A 220 7.07 -12.97 -1.16
C ASP A 220 6.56 -11.53 -0.94
N TYR A 221 5.75 -11.02 -1.86
CA TYR A 221 5.09 -9.72 -1.69
C TYR A 221 4.10 -9.72 -0.53
N LEU A 222 3.39 -10.83 -0.28
CA LEU A 222 2.48 -10.92 0.86
C LEU A 222 3.27 -10.85 2.18
N PHE A 223 4.36 -11.60 2.30
CA PHE A 223 5.23 -11.55 3.48
C PHE A 223 5.78 -10.15 3.70
N ASP A 224 6.16 -9.45 2.63
CA ASP A 224 6.59 -8.04 2.72
C ASP A 224 5.46 -7.11 3.21
N LEU A 225 4.23 -7.30 2.72
CA LEU A 225 3.06 -6.56 3.20
C LEU A 225 2.84 -6.78 4.70
N LEU A 226 2.84 -8.05 5.13
CA LEU A 226 2.52 -8.46 6.49
C LEU A 226 3.65 -8.10 7.47
N PHE A 227 4.91 -8.18 7.04
CA PHE A 227 6.07 -7.74 7.81
C PHE A 227 5.97 -6.27 8.19
N ARG A 228 5.58 -5.41 7.24
CA ARG A 228 5.42 -3.97 7.45
C ARG A 228 4.11 -3.61 8.15
N ASN A 229 3.08 -4.44 8.01
CA ASN A 229 1.72 -4.16 8.46
C ASN A 229 1.11 -5.39 9.17
N PRO A 230 1.63 -5.78 10.36
CA PRO A 230 1.25 -7.02 11.05
C PRO A 230 -0.25 -7.11 11.39
N LYS A 231 -0.92 -5.96 11.54
CA LYS A 231 -2.38 -5.91 11.76
C LYS A 231 -3.18 -6.57 10.62
N ILE A 232 -2.65 -6.61 9.40
CA ILE A 232 -3.30 -7.26 8.26
C ILE A 232 -3.42 -8.76 8.54
N TYR A 233 -2.38 -9.41 9.07
CA TYR A 233 -2.40 -10.84 9.37
C TYR A 233 -3.57 -11.19 10.33
N SER A 234 -3.78 -10.37 11.37
CA SER A 234 -4.89 -10.58 12.31
C SER A 234 -6.28 -10.48 11.67
N ALA A 235 -6.42 -9.72 10.58
CA ALA A 235 -7.67 -9.49 9.86
C ALA A 235 -7.94 -10.52 8.75
N LEU A 236 -6.97 -11.38 8.42
CA LEU A 236 -7.16 -12.44 7.43
C LEU A 236 -7.97 -13.62 8.02
N SER A 237 -8.61 -14.35 7.11
CA SER A 237 -9.31 -15.61 7.41
C SER A 237 -8.36 -16.67 7.98
N ASP A 238 -8.90 -17.61 8.75
CA ASP A 238 -8.11 -18.72 9.31
C ASP A 238 -7.45 -19.58 8.23
N LEU A 239 -8.12 -19.74 7.08
CA LEU A 239 -7.56 -20.43 5.91
C LEU A 239 -6.28 -19.75 5.41
N ASN A 240 -6.30 -18.41 5.28
CA ASN A 240 -5.11 -17.67 4.84
C ASN A 240 -4.01 -17.73 5.89
N LYS A 241 -4.34 -17.62 7.18
CA LYS A 241 -3.37 -17.74 8.27
C LYS A 241 -2.65 -19.09 8.24
N GLN A 242 -3.39 -20.19 8.08
CA GLN A 242 -2.81 -21.53 7.93
C GLN A 242 -1.87 -21.63 6.72
N ASN A 243 -2.27 -21.10 5.57
CA ASN A 243 -1.40 -21.12 4.38
C ASN A 243 -0.12 -20.29 4.58
N ILE A 244 -0.24 -19.12 5.24
CA ILE A 244 0.90 -18.27 5.57
C ILE A 244 1.84 -18.96 6.56
N GLU A 245 1.31 -19.68 7.55
CA GLU A 245 2.13 -20.45 8.50
C GLU A 245 2.88 -21.60 7.82
N ILE A 246 2.23 -22.29 6.88
CA ILE A 246 2.86 -23.34 6.06
C ILE A 246 4.00 -22.75 5.24
N GLU A 247 3.79 -21.62 4.57
CA GLU A 247 4.84 -20.96 3.79
C GLU A 247 5.95 -20.39 4.70
N ALA A 248 5.60 -19.85 5.86
CA ALA A 248 6.59 -19.36 6.82
C ALA A 248 7.53 -20.48 7.27
N ALA A 249 7.08 -21.73 7.27
CA ALA A 249 7.89 -22.90 7.58
C ALA A 249 8.65 -23.46 6.36
N SER A 250 8.34 -23.04 5.13
CA SER A 250 8.91 -23.61 3.90
C SER A 250 10.37 -23.17 3.65
N SER A 251 10.74 -21.99 4.15
CA SER A 251 12.05 -21.39 3.92
C SER A 251 12.61 -20.71 5.19
N PRO A 252 13.91 -20.85 5.47
CA PRO A 252 14.60 -20.09 6.52
C PRO A 252 14.36 -18.58 6.45
N VAL A 253 14.28 -18.02 5.24
CA VAL A 253 14.05 -16.58 5.03
C VAL A 253 12.62 -16.19 5.38
N HIS A 254 11.62 -16.93 4.86
CA HIS A 254 10.22 -16.67 5.20
C HIS A 254 9.96 -16.80 6.71
N LYS A 255 10.60 -17.78 7.35
CA LYS A 255 10.58 -17.94 8.81
C LYS A 255 11.07 -16.68 9.52
N LEU A 256 12.22 -16.13 9.13
CA LEU A 256 12.72 -14.86 9.68
C LEU A 256 11.76 -13.69 9.42
N MET A 257 11.13 -13.62 8.25
CA MET A 257 10.22 -12.54 7.85
C MET A 257 8.80 -12.69 8.41
N SER A 258 8.51 -13.76 9.16
CA SER A 258 7.15 -14.06 9.64
C SER A 258 6.86 -13.54 11.06
N TRP A 259 7.51 -12.47 11.52
CA TRP A 259 7.35 -11.97 12.89
C TRP A 259 5.91 -11.61 13.27
N PHE A 260 5.09 -11.23 12.28
CA PHE A 260 3.67 -10.94 12.42
C PHE A 260 2.82 -12.15 12.85
N THR A 261 3.37 -13.37 12.84
CA THR A 261 2.74 -14.60 13.34
C THR A 261 2.89 -14.78 14.85
N PHE A 262 3.71 -13.95 15.51
CA PHE A 262 3.95 -14.00 16.95
C PHE A 262 3.05 -12.98 17.66
N ASP A 263 2.70 -13.27 18.91
CA ASP A 263 1.85 -12.39 19.75
C ASP A 263 2.48 -11.00 19.95
N SER A 264 3.80 -10.94 20.00
CA SER A 264 4.55 -9.70 20.10
C SER A 264 5.93 -9.81 19.44
N PHE A 265 6.52 -8.65 19.14
CA PHE A 265 7.92 -8.59 18.69
C PHE A 265 8.88 -9.20 19.72
N ASN A 266 8.62 -9.04 21.02
CA ASN A 266 9.46 -9.62 22.07
C ASN A 266 9.40 -11.15 22.08
N ASP A 267 8.23 -11.73 21.80
CA ASP A 267 8.08 -13.18 21.68
C ASP A 267 8.80 -13.70 20.43
N TYR A 268 8.68 -12.98 19.31
CA TYR A 268 9.45 -13.24 18.10
C TYR A 268 10.95 -13.22 18.38
N ALA A 269 11.50 -12.12 18.92
CA ALA A 269 12.94 -11.94 19.12
C ALA A 269 13.54 -13.04 20.01
N LYS A 270 12.83 -13.47 21.06
CA LYS A 270 13.29 -14.52 21.99
C LYS A 270 13.22 -15.93 21.41
N GLN A 271 12.22 -16.21 20.59
CA GLN A 271 11.93 -17.58 20.13
C GLN A 271 12.45 -17.86 18.73
N ILE A 272 12.64 -16.84 17.90
CA ILE A 272 12.96 -17.05 16.48
C ILE A 272 14.26 -17.81 16.31
N ILE A 273 15.30 -17.51 17.10
CA ILE A 273 16.62 -18.12 16.98
C ILE A 273 16.60 -19.63 17.23
N SER A 274 15.88 -20.09 18.25
CA SER A 274 15.77 -21.52 18.56
C SER A 274 15.03 -22.31 17.47
N LYS A 275 14.24 -21.64 16.61
CA LYS A 275 13.60 -22.29 15.45
C LYS A 275 14.57 -22.61 14.30
N PHE A 276 15.86 -22.29 14.45
CA PHE A 276 16.91 -22.55 13.45
C PHE A 276 17.95 -23.58 13.89
N ASP A 277 17.80 -24.24 15.03
CA ASP A 277 18.79 -25.24 15.49
C ASP A 277 18.99 -26.33 14.42
N ASP A 278 17.88 -26.89 13.91
CA ASP A 278 17.87 -27.96 12.89
C ASP A 278 17.81 -27.46 11.44
N GLU A 279 17.70 -26.15 11.21
CA GLU A 279 17.60 -25.59 9.86
C GLU A 279 18.92 -25.71 9.09
N PRO A 280 18.90 -25.97 7.77
CA PRO A 280 20.10 -25.94 6.96
C PRO A 280 20.73 -24.54 6.94
N ARG A 281 21.98 -24.47 6.47
CA ARG A 281 22.65 -23.21 6.18
C ARG A 281 21.88 -22.46 5.09
N PHE A 282 21.79 -21.15 5.21
CA PHE A 282 21.03 -20.32 4.28
C PHE A 282 21.70 -18.97 4.07
N HIS A 283 21.22 -18.24 3.06
CA HIS A 283 21.67 -16.89 2.76
C HIS A 283 20.52 -15.91 2.96
N LEU A 284 20.87 -14.69 3.38
CA LEU A 284 19.92 -13.60 3.56
C LEU A 284 20.36 -12.43 2.70
N GLU A 285 19.51 -12.05 1.74
CA GLU A 285 19.78 -10.99 0.78
C GLU A 285 19.92 -9.62 1.47
N PRO A 286 20.61 -8.65 0.85
CA PRO A 286 20.81 -7.32 1.45
C PRO A 286 19.50 -6.63 1.87
N ASN A 287 18.45 -6.73 1.07
CA ASN A 287 17.15 -6.10 1.35
C ASN A 287 16.41 -6.78 2.51
N GLU A 288 16.58 -8.09 2.67
CA GLU A 288 16.02 -8.87 3.78
C GLU A 288 16.72 -8.54 5.10
N TYR A 289 18.05 -8.49 5.07
CA TYR A 289 18.85 -8.03 6.19
C TYR A 289 18.47 -6.61 6.63
N GLN A 290 18.32 -5.69 5.67
CA GLN A 290 17.99 -4.30 5.96
C GLN A 290 16.62 -4.19 6.64
N ARG A 291 15.62 -4.97 6.20
CA ARG A 291 14.29 -5.02 6.83
C ARG A 291 14.36 -5.52 8.28
N LEU A 292 15.11 -6.58 8.56
CA LEU A 292 15.31 -7.06 9.93
C LEU A 292 16.05 -6.02 10.78
N LEU A 293 17.09 -5.38 10.25
CA LEU A 293 17.81 -4.32 10.96
C LEU A 293 16.89 -3.15 11.34
N GLU A 294 16.02 -2.72 10.42
CA GLU A 294 15.04 -1.66 10.67
C GLU A 294 14.00 -2.08 11.72
N LEU A 295 13.50 -3.31 11.63
CA LEU A 295 12.57 -3.86 12.62
C LEU A 295 13.17 -3.86 14.03
N TYR A 296 14.38 -4.41 14.21
CA TYR A 296 15.01 -4.46 15.54
C TYR A 296 15.37 -3.07 16.07
N LYS A 297 15.64 -2.10 15.18
CA LYS A 297 15.82 -0.69 15.56
C LYS A 297 14.52 -0.04 16.00
N GLU A 298 13.41 -0.29 15.32
CA GLU A 298 12.09 0.24 15.67
C GLU A 298 11.69 -0.14 17.11
N PHE A 299 12.01 -1.37 17.52
CA PHE A 299 11.72 -1.89 18.85
C PHE A 299 12.85 -1.72 19.88
N ASP A 300 13.93 -1.01 19.53
CA ASP A 300 15.11 -0.79 20.39
C ASP A 300 15.67 -2.08 21.05
N ASN A 301 15.74 -3.16 20.28
CA ASN A 301 16.14 -4.49 20.79
C ASN A 301 17.49 -4.94 20.22
N LYS A 302 18.51 -4.09 20.41
CA LYS A 302 19.87 -4.38 19.93
C LYS A 302 20.46 -5.72 20.43
N PRO A 303 20.29 -6.13 21.71
CA PRO A 303 20.87 -7.38 22.20
C PRO A 303 20.39 -8.60 21.42
N GLU A 304 19.09 -8.70 21.12
CA GLU A 304 18.56 -9.82 20.34
C GLU A 304 18.93 -9.74 18.86
N PHE A 305 19.10 -8.51 18.32
CA PHE A 305 19.63 -8.35 16.97
C PHE A 305 21.06 -8.90 16.86
N ILE A 306 21.90 -8.70 17.87
CA ILE A 306 23.25 -9.29 17.92
C ILE A 306 23.19 -10.82 17.95
N ASN A 307 22.25 -11.41 18.71
CA ASN A 307 22.04 -12.86 18.70
C ASN A 307 21.62 -13.35 17.30
N LEU A 308 20.77 -12.59 16.60
CA LEU A 308 20.42 -12.87 15.21
C LEU A 308 21.62 -12.77 14.26
N LEU A 309 22.50 -11.77 14.41
CA LEU A 309 23.74 -11.68 13.61
C LEU A 309 24.63 -12.92 13.81
N ASN A 310 24.75 -13.39 15.06
CA ASN A 310 25.48 -14.62 15.36
C ASN A 310 24.83 -15.83 14.68
N LEU A 311 23.50 -15.95 14.71
CA LEU A 311 22.78 -17.02 13.99
C LEU A 311 23.06 -16.96 12.48
N LEU A 312 22.97 -15.78 11.86
CA LEU A 312 23.19 -15.61 10.42
C LEU A 312 24.61 -16.03 10.02
N TYR A 313 25.62 -15.62 10.81
CA TYR A 313 27.00 -16.01 10.57
C TYR A 313 27.21 -17.52 10.77
N PHE A 314 26.63 -18.10 11.83
CA PHE A 314 26.64 -19.55 12.04
C PHE A 314 26.06 -20.33 10.86
N LYS A 315 24.98 -19.82 10.27
CA LYS A 315 24.29 -20.44 9.13
C LYS A 315 24.87 -20.05 7.77
N SER A 316 26.00 -19.34 7.70
CA SER A 316 26.68 -19.03 6.43
C SER A 316 26.95 -20.31 5.62
N SER A 317 26.44 -20.32 4.39
CA SER A 317 26.46 -21.46 3.46
C SER A 317 27.66 -21.46 2.51
N SER A 318 28.38 -20.35 2.42
CA SER A 318 29.53 -20.14 1.53
C SER A 318 30.57 -19.21 2.15
N PHE A 319 31.78 -19.15 1.60
CA PHE A 319 32.78 -18.15 1.99
C PHE A 319 32.28 -16.71 1.77
N ASP A 320 31.61 -16.43 0.65
CA ASP A 320 31.09 -15.09 0.35
C ASP A 320 30.01 -14.66 1.35
N SER A 321 29.09 -15.57 1.69
CA SER A 321 28.06 -15.29 2.71
C SER A 321 28.66 -15.12 4.10
N ALA A 322 29.74 -15.83 4.43
CA ALA A 322 30.47 -15.64 5.68
C ALA A 322 31.15 -14.27 5.75
N ASP A 323 31.77 -13.81 4.66
CA ASP A 323 32.35 -12.46 4.58
C ASP A 323 31.29 -11.37 4.72
N GLN A 324 30.16 -11.49 3.99
CA GLN A 324 29.06 -10.55 4.11
C GLN A 324 28.48 -10.49 5.53
N ASN A 325 28.28 -11.64 6.17
CA ASN A 325 27.79 -11.70 7.55
C ASN A 325 28.81 -11.14 8.55
N PHE A 326 30.12 -11.33 8.33
CA PHE A 326 31.13 -10.70 9.16
C PHE A 326 31.09 -9.17 9.06
N TYR A 327 30.95 -8.58 7.88
CA TYR A 327 30.81 -7.12 7.75
C TYR A 327 29.55 -6.57 8.44
N ARG A 328 28.51 -7.38 8.58
CA ARG A 328 27.33 -7.04 9.39
C ARG A 328 27.68 -7.07 10.87
N ILE A 329 28.36 -8.12 11.35
CA ILE A 329 28.83 -8.26 12.74
C ILE A 329 29.79 -7.13 13.14
N GLU A 330 30.77 -6.82 12.30
CA GLU A 330 31.83 -5.85 12.58
C GLU A 330 31.28 -4.49 13.02
N LYS A 331 30.16 -4.06 12.43
CA LYS A 331 29.46 -2.81 12.77
C LYS A 331 28.89 -2.77 14.19
N PHE A 332 28.68 -3.94 14.80
CA PHE A 332 28.06 -4.07 16.12
C PHE A 332 28.99 -4.68 17.16
N LEU A 333 30.22 -5.10 16.83
CA LEU A 333 31.13 -5.79 17.75
C LEU A 333 31.35 -5.04 19.08
N ALA A 334 31.45 -3.71 19.03
CA ALA A 334 31.58 -2.87 20.22
C ALA A 334 30.37 -2.96 21.17
N ASP A 335 29.20 -3.37 20.69
CA ASP A 335 27.97 -3.56 21.48
C ASP A 335 27.80 -5.00 22.01
N TYR A 336 28.64 -5.97 21.62
CA TYR A 336 28.49 -7.36 22.07
C TYR A 336 28.74 -7.51 23.57
N SER A 337 27.94 -8.36 24.23
CA SER A 337 28.23 -8.85 25.59
C SER A 337 29.34 -9.91 25.59
N PRO A 338 29.96 -10.18 26.76
CA PRO A 338 30.93 -11.28 26.90
C PRO A 338 30.38 -12.63 26.42
N GLU A 339 29.13 -12.96 26.78
CA GLU A 339 28.49 -14.22 26.39
C GLU A 339 28.28 -14.31 24.88
N GLN A 340 27.91 -13.19 24.24
CA GLN A 340 27.73 -13.12 22.80
C GLN A 340 29.05 -13.25 22.04
N LEU A 341 30.15 -12.72 22.58
CA LEU A 341 31.50 -12.90 22.02
C LEU A 341 31.96 -14.35 22.14
N ILE A 342 31.75 -14.99 23.29
CA ILE A 342 32.05 -16.41 23.48
C ILE A 342 31.29 -17.24 22.45
N ARG A 343 30.00 -16.96 22.28
CA ARG A 343 29.17 -17.63 21.27
C ARG A 343 29.70 -17.41 19.84
N LEU A 344 30.15 -16.20 19.52
CA LEU A 344 30.74 -15.89 18.22
C LEU A 344 32.01 -16.71 17.94
N ILE A 345 32.87 -16.89 18.95
CA ILE A 345 34.08 -17.72 18.86
C ILE A 345 33.71 -19.20 18.64
N GLU A 346 32.73 -19.72 19.39
CA GLU A 346 32.21 -21.09 19.19
C GLU A 346 31.72 -21.30 17.75
N ILE A 347 30.99 -20.32 17.22
CA ILE A 347 30.46 -20.34 15.85
C ILE A 347 31.60 -20.47 14.83
N ILE A 348 32.64 -19.66 14.95
CA ILE A 348 33.83 -19.73 14.08
C ILE A 348 34.46 -21.13 14.13
N ASN A 349 34.48 -21.74 15.31
CA ASN A 349 35.07 -23.07 15.49
C ASN A 349 34.23 -24.22 14.91
N SER A 350 32.93 -24.01 14.72
CA SER A 350 31.99 -25.06 14.30
C SER A 350 31.67 -25.07 12.80
N ASN A 351 31.95 -23.99 12.06
CA ASN A 351 31.59 -23.89 10.64
C ASN A 351 32.82 -23.66 9.74
N SER A 352 33.11 -24.62 8.87
CA SER A 352 34.22 -24.56 7.91
C SER A 352 34.08 -23.47 6.84
N GLN A 353 32.86 -23.02 6.54
CA GLN A 353 32.63 -21.85 5.66
C GLN A 353 33.07 -20.55 6.33
N ILE A 354 33.16 -20.55 7.66
CA ILE A 354 33.63 -19.42 8.44
C ILE A 354 35.15 -19.52 8.61
N SER A 355 35.64 -20.63 9.17
CA SER A 355 37.06 -20.78 9.50
C SER A 355 37.98 -21.01 8.30
N GLY A 356 37.44 -21.57 7.21
CA GLY A 356 38.22 -21.91 6.01
C GLY A 356 38.34 -20.78 4.98
N ARG A 357 37.67 -19.64 5.17
CA ARG A 357 37.68 -18.54 4.19
C ARG A 357 38.97 -17.72 4.26
N GLY A 358 39.35 -17.10 3.15
CA GLY A 358 40.60 -16.32 3.06
C GLY A 358 40.71 -15.18 4.08
N GLN A 359 39.59 -14.58 4.49
CA GLN A 359 39.55 -13.49 5.47
C GLN A 359 39.49 -13.94 6.94
N ALA A 360 39.45 -15.24 7.23
CA ALA A 360 39.21 -15.74 8.58
C ALA A 360 40.20 -15.16 9.61
N VAL A 361 41.49 -15.10 9.28
CA VAL A 361 42.54 -14.55 10.18
C VAL A 361 42.30 -13.06 10.46
N TYR A 362 41.95 -12.28 9.42
CA TYR A 362 41.66 -10.86 9.58
C TYR A 362 40.44 -10.63 10.47
N SER A 363 39.35 -11.34 10.21
CA SER A 363 38.13 -11.28 11.03
C SER A 363 38.38 -11.70 12.48
N ASN A 364 39.13 -12.78 12.69
CA ASN A 364 39.46 -13.26 14.03
C ASN A 364 40.29 -12.25 14.82
N ARG A 365 41.24 -11.54 14.18
CA ARG A 365 42.02 -10.47 14.84
C ARG A 365 41.13 -9.34 15.36
N ILE A 366 40.13 -8.94 14.57
CA ILE A 366 39.20 -7.88 14.99
C ILE A 366 38.37 -8.35 16.18
N ILE A 367 37.84 -9.57 16.12
CA ILE A 367 37.06 -10.16 17.22
C ILE A 367 37.93 -10.31 18.47
N SER A 368 39.18 -10.75 18.34
CA SER A 368 40.11 -10.93 19.47
C SER A 368 40.34 -9.65 20.25
N LYS A 369 40.50 -8.51 19.56
CA LYS A 369 40.65 -7.21 20.23
C LYS A 369 39.45 -6.87 21.12
N GLU A 370 38.25 -7.15 20.64
CA GLU A 370 37.02 -6.92 21.42
C GLU A 370 36.91 -7.92 22.58
N CYS A 371 37.34 -9.16 22.37
CA CYS A 371 37.39 -10.14 23.45
C CYS A 371 38.39 -9.77 24.53
N GLU A 372 39.59 -9.30 24.18
CA GLU A 372 40.61 -8.85 25.14
C GLU A 372 40.11 -7.70 26.03
N MET A 373 39.21 -6.86 25.52
CA MET A 373 38.61 -5.76 26.29
C MET A 373 37.47 -6.18 27.21
N LYS A 374 36.77 -7.28 26.90
CA LYS A 374 35.47 -7.62 27.53
C LYS A 374 35.44 -8.98 28.23
N LEU A 375 36.30 -9.91 27.85
CA LEU A 375 36.41 -11.23 28.49
C LEU A 375 37.43 -11.18 29.63
N PRO A 376 37.35 -12.11 30.60
CA PRO A 376 38.37 -12.25 31.63
C PRO A 376 39.77 -12.49 31.04
N GLU A 377 40.81 -11.93 31.65
CA GLU A 377 42.21 -12.08 31.19
C GLU A 377 42.67 -13.54 31.08
N ASN A 378 42.06 -14.44 31.85
CA ASN A 378 42.34 -15.87 31.85
C ASN A 378 41.37 -16.69 30.98
N PHE A 379 40.64 -16.08 30.06
CA PHE A 379 39.77 -16.80 29.13
C PHE A 379 40.58 -17.78 28.28
N ASP A 380 40.19 -19.06 28.32
CA ASP A 380 40.93 -20.14 27.67
C ASP A 380 40.54 -20.28 26.20
N TYR A 381 41.32 -19.64 25.33
CA TYR A 381 41.16 -19.73 23.87
C TYR A 381 41.60 -21.08 23.29
N SER A 382 42.33 -21.92 24.03
CA SER A 382 42.93 -23.16 23.50
C SER A 382 41.89 -24.18 23.01
N LYS A 383 40.65 -24.06 23.49
CA LYS A 383 39.51 -24.90 23.09
C LYS A 383 38.96 -24.58 21.70
N PHE A 384 39.36 -23.45 21.10
CA PHE A 384 38.84 -22.96 19.83
C PHE A 384 39.91 -23.01 18.72
N TYR A 385 40.25 -24.22 18.28
CA TYR A 385 41.37 -24.48 17.34
C TYR A 385 41.32 -23.70 16.02
N HIS A 386 40.12 -23.33 15.56
CA HIS A 386 39.91 -22.56 14.33
C HIS A 386 39.83 -21.03 14.55
N PHE A 387 39.81 -20.58 15.80
CA PHE A 387 39.91 -19.17 16.15
C PHE A 387 41.38 -18.76 16.30
N ARG A 388 42.03 -18.57 15.16
CA ARG A 388 43.45 -18.16 15.07
C ARG A 388 43.54 -16.72 14.61
N THR A 389 44.30 -15.91 15.36
CA THR A 389 44.57 -14.48 15.11
C THR A 389 45.93 -14.28 14.47
#